data_AF-A0A9P1L163-F1
#
_entry.id   AF-A0A9P1L163-F1
#
_cell.length_a   1.000
_cell.length_b   1.000
_cell.length_c   1.000
_cell.angle_alpha   90.00
_cell.angle_beta   90.00
_cell.angle_gamma   90.00
#
_symmetry.space_group_name_H-M   'P 1'
#
loop_
_entity.id
_entity.type
_entity.pdbx_description
1 polymer ?
#
loop_
_entity_poly.entity_id
_entity_poly.type
_entity_poly.pdbx_seq_one_letter_code
_entity_poly.pdbx_strand_id
1 'polypeptide(L)'
;MFNDFKTKQKELLKTFKHKIEIKTVKDTIVNGRRIKGVETSFHPCYANILDLYGKELYSALEARLENTAIFEIRYCQKLEALRNKEDFIIVWQNKKYKIYYPDFLGYKRDYIHLKCNEVL
;
A
#
# COMPACT_ATOMS: atom_id res chain seq x y z
N MET A 1 33.43 7.29 4.19
CA MET A 1 32.94 6.88 5.53
C MET A 1 31.91 7.84 6.14
N PHE A 2 32.09 9.17 6.08
CA PHE A 2 31.13 10.15 6.67
C PHE A 2 29.73 10.20 6.01
N ASN A 3 29.62 9.89 4.72
CA ASN A 3 28.35 9.97 3.97
C ASN A 3 27.36 8.84 4.35
N ASP A 4 27.87 7.73 4.85
CA ASP A 4 27.09 6.54 5.21
C ASP A 4 26.30 6.74 6.51
N PHE A 5 26.92 7.41 7.49
CA PHE A 5 26.29 7.73 8.78
C PHE A 5 25.12 8.71 8.64
N LYS A 6 25.28 9.78 7.84
CA LYS A 6 24.19 10.73 7.58
C LYS A 6 23.01 10.06 6.87
N THR A 7 23.29 9.16 5.93
CA THR A 7 22.26 8.41 5.21
C THR A 7 21.51 7.46 6.14
N LYS A 8 22.20 6.67 6.96
CA LYS A 8 21.59 5.80 7.98
C LYS A 8 20.77 6.57 9.02
N GLN A 9 21.28 7.71 9.48
CA GLN A 9 20.56 8.54 10.45
C GLN A 9 19.27 9.11 9.84
N LYS A 10 19.29 9.49 8.55
CA LYS A 10 18.11 9.93 7.81
C LYS A 10 17.09 8.80 7.58
N GLU A 11 17.54 7.56 7.33
CA GLU A 11 16.66 6.39 7.23
C GLU A 11 16.00 6.05 8.58
N LEU A 12 16.73 6.12 9.70
CA LEU A 12 16.20 5.89 11.05
C LEU A 12 15.18 6.96 11.48
N LEU A 13 15.38 8.20 11.04
CA LEU A 13 14.50 9.34 11.31
C LEU A 13 13.35 9.49 10.31
N LYS A 14 13.17 8.53 9.39
CA LYS A 14 12.11 8.60 8.38
C LYS A 14 10.74 8.61 9.06
N THR A 15 9.99 9.68 8.86
CA THR A 15 8.66 9.87 9.43
C THR A 15 7.59 9.48 8.41
N PHE A 16 6.46 8.97 8.91
CA PHE A 16 5.29 8.59 8.12
C PHE A 16 4.13 9.45 8.57
N LYS A 17 3.58 10.27 7.67
CA LYS A 17 2.69 11.38 8.05
C LYS A 17 1.21 11.09 7.84
N HIS A 18 0.86 10.15 6.97
CA HIS A 18 -0.52 9.92 6.57
C HIS A 18 -1.07 8.65 7.21
N LYS A 19 -2.16 8.75 7.96
CA LYS A 19 -2.86 7.57 8.47
C LYS A 19 -3.61 6.90 7.33
N ILE A 20 -3.39 5.59 7.17
CA ILE A 20 -4.11 4.74 6.22
C ILE A 20 -4.64 3.49 6.92
N GLU A 21 -5.58 2.80 6.29
CA GLU A 21 -6.05 1.50 6.74
C GLU A 21 -6.04 0.49 5.59
N ILE A 22 -5.29 -0.59 5.77
CA ILE A 22 -5.40 -1.75 4.90
C ILE A 22 -6.58 -2.58 5.36
N LYS A 23 -7.47 -2.95 4.44
CA LYS A 23 -8.63 -3.80 4.69
C LYS A 23 -8.63 -5.03 3.79
N THR A 24 -9.19 -6.12 4.29
CA THR A 24 -9.55 -7.28 3.46
C THR A 24 -10.96 -7.11 2.90
N VAL A 25 -11.18 -7.53 1.66
CA VAL A 25 -12.48 -7.56 0.99
C VAL A 25 -12.82 -9.03 0.72
N LYS A 26 -13.88 -9.55 1.35
CA LYS A 26 -14.29 -10.96 1.18
C LYS A 26 -15.80 -11.10 1.05
N ASP A 27 -16.21 -12.09 0.28
CA ASP A 27 -17.60 -12.53 0.25
C ASP A 27 -17.89 -13.36 1.50
N THR A 28 -18.97 -13.04 2.19
CA THR A 28 -19.39 -13.74 3.42
C THR A 28 -20.84 -14.20 3.30
N ILE A 29 -21.23 -15.16 4.14
CA ILE A 29 -22.63 -15.61 4.23
C ILE A 29 -23.17 -15.15 5.57
N VAL A 30 -24.20 -14.31 5.54
CA VAL A 30 -24.91 -13.85 6.73
C VAL A 30 -26.37 -14.25 6.56
N ASN A 31 -26.89 -15.04 7.52
CA ASN A 31 -28.27 -15.54 7.51
C ASN A 31 -28.65 -16.25 6.19
N GLY A 32 -27.74 -17.08 5.66
CA GLY A 32 -27.94 -17.83 4.42
C GLY A 32 -27.85 -17.01 3.12
N ARG A 33 -27.66 -15.69 3.20
CA ARG A 33 -27.47 -14.81 2.03
C ARG A 33 -25.98 -14.52 1.82
N ARG A 34 -25.52 -14.64 0.57
CA ARG A 34 -24.17 -14.21 0.17
C ARG A 34 -24.13 -12.68 0.12
N ILE A 35 -23.28 -12.09 0.96
CA ILE A 35 -22.96 -10.67 0.97
C ILE A 35 -21.58 -10.54 0.33
N LYS A 36 -21.52 -9.85 -0.80
CA LYS A 36 -20.26 -9.63 -1.51
C LYS A 36 -19.48 -8.46 -0.94
N GLY A 37 -18.16 -8.56 -0.95
CA GLY A 37 -17.27 -7.43 -0.69
C GLY A 37 -17.33 -6.86 0.73
N VAL A 38 -17.48 -7.70 1.75
CA VAL A 38 -17.40 -7.26 3.14
C VAL A 38 -15.98 -6.82 3.46
N GLU A 39 -15.84 -5.55 3.84
CA GLU A 39 -14.56 -4.94 4.21
C GLU A 39 -14.28 -5.14 5.71
N THR A 40 -13.13 -5.71 6.05
CA THR A 40 -12.68 -5.89 7.43
C THR A 40 -11.31 -5.26 7.66
N SER A 41 -11.13 -4.58 8.79
CA SER A 41 -9.83 -3.98 9.15
C SER A 41 -8.73 -5.03 9.23
N PHE A 42 -7.65 -4.82 8.48
CA PHE A 42 -6.49 -5.70 8.48
C PHE A 42 -5.30 -5.05 9.16
N HIS A 43 -4.92 -3.83 8.74
CA HIS A 43 -3.76 -3.15 9.29
C HIS A 43 -3.89 -1.62 9.19
N PRO A 44 -4.28 -0.94 10.27
CA PRO A 44 -4.14 0.50 10.38
C PRO A 44 -2.66 0.87 10.59
N CYS A 45 -2.15 1.81 9.80
CA CYS A 45 -0.76 2.24 9.90
C CYS A 45 -0.55 3.66 9.36
N TYR A 46 0.69 4.16 9.47
CA TYR A 46 1.11 5.41 8.86
C TYR A 46 1.90 5.14 7.58
N ALA A 47 1.66 5.98 6.58
CA ALA A 47 2.26 5.93 5.26
C ALA A 47 2.87 7.27 4.84
N ASN A 48 3.80 7.21 3.90
CA ASN A 48 4.13 8.31 3.03
C ASN A 48 3.47 8.06 1.68
N ILE A 49 2.89 9.11 1.11
CA ILE A 49 2.31 9.05 -0.23
C ILE A 49 3.39 9.54 -1.18
N LEU A 50 3.76 8.69 -2.13
CA LEU A 50 4.73 9.03 -3.17
C LEU A 50 3.97 9.25 -4.47
N ASP A 51 4.36 10.29 -5.20
CA ASP A 51 3.92 10.48 -6.58
C ASP A 51 4.57 9.44 -7.49
N LEU A 52 3.89 9.09 -8.57
CA LEU A 52 4.50 8.34 -9.66
C LEU A 52 5.52 9.22 -10.38
N TYR A 53 6.73 8.68 -10.61
CA TYR A 53 7.75 9.36 -11.40
C TYR A 53 8.33 8.44 -12.48
N GLY A 54 8.72 9.03 -13.61
CA GLY A 54 9.47 8.33 -14.67
C GLY A 54 8.71 7.17 -15.30
N LYS A 55 9.34 6.00 -15.41
CA LYS A 55 8.81 4.82 -16.13
C LYS A 55 7.44 4.38 -15.60
N GLU A 56 7.19 4.52 -14.30
CA GLU A 56 5.90 4.14 -13.70
C GLU A 56 4.77 5.08 -14.08
N LEU A 57 5.08 6.38 -14.24
CA LEU A 57 4.14 7.36 -14.78
C LEU A 57 3.80 7.03 -16.24
N TYR A 58 4.80 6.72 -17.06
CA TYR A 58 4.58 6.33 -18.47
C TYR A 58 3.75 5.04 -18.58
N SER A 59 4.04 4.00 -17.79
CA SER A 59 3.25 2.77 -17.80
C SER A 59 1.82 2.97 -17.27
N ALA A 60 1.61 3.86 -16.29
CA ALA A 60 0.27 4.22 -15.81
C ALA A 60 -0.54 4.99 -16.86
N LEU A 61 0.11 5.90 -17.60
CA LEU A 61 -0.48 6.62 -18.72
C LEU A 61 -0.89 5.67 -19.85
N GLU A 62 -0.03 4.73 -20.23
CA GLU A 62 -0.34 3.70 -21.24
C GLU A 62 -1.50 2.79 -20.79
N ALA A 63 -1.60 2.50 -19.49
CA ALA A 63 -2.64 1.67 -18.91
C ALA A 63 -3.94 2.43 -18.55
N ARG A 64 -4.04 3.74 -18.83
CA ARG A 64 -5.15 4.62 -18.42
C ARG A 64 -5.47 4.56 -16.92
N LEU A 65 -4.45 4.39 -16.09
CA LEU A 65 -4.57 4.40 -14.64
C LEU A 65 -4.51 5.85 -14.13
N GLU A 66 -5.62 6.57 -14.31
CA GLU A 66 -5.67 8.02 -14.11
C GLU A 66 -5.46 8.45 -12.64
N ASN A 67 -5.72 7.56 -11.67
CA ASN A 67 -5.61 7.86 -10.23
C ASN A 67 -4.78 6.80 -9.50
N THR A 68 -3.47 6.76 -9.77
CA THR A 68 -2.54 5.82 -9.14
C THR A 68 -1.84 6.48 -7.95
N ALA A 69 -1.65 5.74 -6.85
CA ALA A 69 -0.90 6.20 -5.68
C ALA A 69 0.05 5.11 -5.18
N ILE A 70 1.26 5.51 -4.75
CA ILE A 70 2.19 4.62 -4.07
C ILE A 70 2.17 4.95 -2.57
N PHE A 71 1.77 3.97 -1.76
CA PHE A 71 1.83 4.06 -0.31
C PHE A 71 3.10 3.38 0.17
N GLU A 72 4.03 4.14 0.70
CA GLU A 72 5.18 3.61 1.41
C GLU A 72 4.85 3.44 2.88
N ILE A 73 4.97 2.21 3.40
CA ILE A 73 4.74 1.90 4.81
C ILE A 73 5.89 1.10 5.40
N ARG A 74 6.00 1.12 6.73
CA ARG A 74 6.94 0.26 7.47
C ARG A 74 6.56 -1.20 7.28
N TYR A 75 7.57 -2.02 7.04
CA TYR A 75 7.40 -3.45 6.97
C TYR A 75 7.08 -4.06 8.34
N CYS A 76 6.22 -5.07 8.34
CA CYS A 76 6.13 -6.06 9.40
C CYS A 76 5.71 -7.41 8.80
N GLN A 77 5.97 -8.50 9.51
CA GLN A 77 5.74 -9.87 9.00
C GLN A 77 4.28 -10.11 8.58
N LYS A 78 3.30 -9.47 9.23
CA LYS A 78 1.88 -9.55 8.87
C LYS A 78 1.61 -9.12 7.42
N LEU A 79 2.40 -8.19 6.88
CA LEU A 79 2.22 -7.65 5.53
C LEU A 79 2.63 -8.62 4.42
N GLU A 80 3.30 -9.74 4.74
CA GLU A 80 3.55 -10.81 3.77
C GLU A 80 2.24 -11.37 3.16
N ALA A 81 1.12 -11.27 3.88
CA ALA A 81 -0.20 -11.64 3.36
C ALA A 81 -0.59 -10.86 2.09
N LEU A 82 -0.05 -9.64 1.91
CA LEU A 82 -0.33 -8.80 0.75
C LEU A 82 0.23 -9.37 -0.55
N ARG A 83 1.12 -10.37 -0.52
CA ARG A 83 1.54 -11.08 -1.74
C ARG A 83 0.34 -11.68 -2.49
N ASN A 84 -0.69 -12.09 -1.75
CA ASN A 84 -2.01 -12.48 -2.26
C ASN A 84 -2.95 -11.25 -2.32
N LYS A 85 -2.54 -10.24 -3.08
CA LYS A 85 -3.13 -8.88 -3.14
C LYS A 85 -4.62 -8.79 -3.52
N GLU A 86 -5.21 -9.86 -4.07
CA GLU A 86 -6.54 -9.82 -4.71
C GLU A 86 -7.66 -9.42 -3.73
N ASP A 87 -7.49 -9.76 -2.45
CA ASP A 87 -8.48 -9.50 -1.40
C ASP A 87 -8.18 -8.23 -0.60
N PHE A 88 -7.27 -7.35 -1.02
CA PHE A 88 -6.84 -6.20 -0.21
C PHE A 88 -7.09 -4.84 -0.87
N ILE A 89 -7.53 -3.89 -0.04
CA ILE A 89 -7.67 -2.47 -0.39
C ILE A 89 -7.03 -1.58 0.68
N ILE A 90 -6.69 -0.36 0.30
CA ILE A 90 -6.26 0.70 1.20
C ILE A 90 -7.37 1.77 1.26
N VAL A 91 -7.68 2.23 2.47
CA VAL A 91 -8.55 3.39 2.71
C VAL A 91 -7.69 4.56 3.19
N TRP A 92 -7.78 5.67 2.47
CA TRP A 92 -7.06 6.91 2.79
C TRP A 92 -7.89 8.12 2.35
N GLN A 93 -8.06 9.11 3.24
CA GLN A 93 -8.87 10.32 2.97
C GLN A 93 -10.26 10.04 2.38
N ASN A 94 -10.95 9.03 2.92
CA ASN A 94 -12.27 8.59 2.45
C ASN A 94 -12.32 8.06 1.00
N LYS A 95 -11.15 7.81 0.39
CA LYS A 95 -10.97 7.15 -0.90
C LYS A 95 -10.47 5.73 -0.71
N LYS A 96 -10.82 4.85 -1.64
CA LYS A 96 -10.39 3.45 -1.65
C LYS A 96 -9.38 3.25 -2.77
N TYR A 97 -8.37 2.43 -2.50
CA TYR A 97 -7.33 2.12 -3.45
C TYR A 97 -7.12 0.60 -3.51
N LYS A 98 -7.22 0.03 -4.70
CA LYS A 98 -6.94 -1.39 -4.93
C LYS A 98 -5.44 -1.60 -5.10
N ILE A 99 -4.85 -2.51 -4.34
CA ILE A 99 -3.44 -2.85 -4.43
C ILE A 99 -3.23 -3.74 -5.66
N TYR A 100 -2.45 -3.28 -6.65
CA TYR A 100 -2.12 -4.09 -7.82
C TYR A 100 -0.68 -4.63 -7.78
N TYR A 101 0.22 -3.99 -7.03
CA TYR A 101 1.59 -4.48 -6.88
C TYR A 101 2.19 -4.09 -5.52
N PRO A 102 2.38 -5.05 -4.60
CA PRO A 102 3.14 -4.86 -3.37
C PRO A 102 4.63 -5.12 -3.60
N ASP A 103 5.45 -4.07 -3.53
CA ASP A 103 6.90 -4.15 -3.63
C ASP A 103 7.55 -4.22 -2.24
N PHE A 104 8.24 -5.32 -1.95
CA PHE A 104 8.91 -5.56 -0.67
C PHE A 104 10.38 -5.10 -0.65
N LEU A 105 10.86 -4.43 -1.70
CA LEU A 105 12.19 -3.80 -1.77
C LEU A 105 13.37 -4.74 -1.44
N GLY A 106 13.24 -6.03 -1.77
CA GLY A 106 14.31 -7.02 -1.62
C GLY A 106 14.62 -7.43 -0.18
N TYR A 107 15.91 -7.43 0.20
CA TYR A 107 16.40 -8.02 1.45
C TYR A 107 16.40 -7.06 2.66
N LYS A 108 16.47 -5.73 2.44
CA LYS A 108 16.46 -4.74 3.54
C LYS A 108 15.15 -4.79 4.33
N ARG A 109 14.02 -4.97 3.63
CA ARG A 109 12.65 -5.09 4.18
C ARG A 109 12.32 -4.10 5.32
N ASP A 110 12.85 -2.88 5.30
CA ASP A 110 12.47 -1.86 6.28
C ASP A 110 11.10 -1.24 5.94
N TYR A 111 10.82 -1.18 4.64
CA TYR A 111 9.63 -0.55 4.06
C TYR A 111 9.10 -1.39 2.91
N ILE A 112 7.82 -1.18 2.59
CA ILE A 112 7.19 -1.71 1.39
C ILE A 112 6.52 -0.58 0.61
N HIS A 113 6.48 -0.70 -0.72
CA HIS A 113 5.72 0.20 -1.59
C HIS A 113 4.48 -0.53 -2.10
N LEU A 114 3.31 -0.03 -1.74
CA LEU A 114 2.04 -0.54 -2.21
C LEU A 114 1.57 0.33 -3.36
N LYS A 115 1.74 -0.17 -4.59
CA LYS A 115 1.25 0.50 -5.78
C LYS A 115 -0.22 0.19 -5.96
N CYS A 116 -1.04 1.24 -6.00
CA CYS A 116 -2.48 1.12 -5.93
C CYS A 116 -3.17 2.03 -6.93
N ASN A 117 -4.36 1.63 -7.36
CA ASN A 117 -5.25 2.45 -8.18
C ASN A 117 -6.48 2.84 -7.36
N GLU A 118 -6.88 4.11 -7.40
CA GLU A 118 -8.12 4.56 -6.79
C GLU A 118 -9.30 3.81 -7.41
N VAL A 119 -10.23 3.36 -6.57
CA VAL A 119 -11.48 2.73 -6.96
C VAL A 119 -12.63 3.50 -6.32
N LEU A 120 -13.67 3.77 -7.11
CA LEU A 120 -14.91 4.42 -6.69
C LEU A 120 -15.73 3.50 -5.79
#